data_AF-A0A7Y2W376-F1
#
_entry.id   AF-A0A7Y2W376-F1
#
_cell.length_a   1.000
_cell.length_b   1.000
_cell.length_c   1.000
_cell.angle_alpha   90.00
_cell.angle_beta   90.00
_cell.angle_gamma   90.00
#
_symmetry.space_group_name_H-M   'P 1'
#
loop_
_entity.id
_entity.type
_entity.pdbx_description
1 polymer ?
#
loop_
_entity_poly.entity_id
_entity_poly.type
_entity_poly.pdbx_seq_one_letter_code
_entity_poly.pdbx_strand_id
1 'polypeptide(L)'
;MKTDIRRLGTSAEGIPVYAFRYIWGGPMFVGTMAQDLLTIRPEAVIETASGYYMVNYDKLDIVMISLPEDVSPLMAKAAMALATRAARVRSRGSAQPAM
;
A
#
# COMPACT_ATOMS: atom_id res chain seq x y z
N MET A 1 -12.67 -1.12 -5.65
CA MET A 1 -13.06 -2.55 -5.72
C MET A 1 -11.83 -3.36 -6.11
N LYS A 2 -11.42 -4.35 -5.29
CA LYS A 2 -10.15 -5.08 -5.39
C LYS A 2 -10.43 -6.59 -5.39
N THR A 3 -9.64 -7.36 -6.13
CA THR A 3 -9.66 -8.84 -6.20
C THR A 3 -8.29 -9.41 -5.81
N ASP A 4 -8.20 -10.72 -5.61
CA ASP A 4 -6.94 -11.47 -5.33
C ASP A 4 -6.06 -10.96 -4.16
N ILE A 5 -6.59 -10.10 -3.29
CA ILE A 5 -6.93 -10.48 -1.91
C ILE A 5 -5.93 -11.29 -1.07
N ARG A 6 -4.62 -11.00 -1.04
CA ARG A 6 -3.67 -11.80 -0.24
C ARG A 6 -2.86 -10.97 0.76
N ARG A 7 -3.00 -11.26 2.05
CA ARG A 7 -2.14 -10.66 3.08
C ARG A 7 -0.71 -11.20 2.97
N LEU A 8 0.26 -10.31 2.82
CA LEU A 8 1.68 -10.63 2.73
C LEU A 8 2.37 -10.55 4.09
N GLY A 9 1.92 -9.65 4.96
CA GLY A 9 2.52 -9.43 6.26
C GLY A 9 2.05 -8.14 6.90
N THR A 10 2.92 -7.55 7.72
CA THR A 10 2.64 -6.33 8.47
C THR A 10 3.92 -5.50 8.53
N SER A 11 3.78 -4.19 8.38
CA SER A 11 4.89 -3.23 8.45
C SER A 11 5.42 -3.09 9.88
N ALA A 12 6.51 -2.32 10.03
CA ALA A 12 7.10 -2.09 11.35
C ALA A 12 6.16 -1.26 12.25
N GLU A 13 5.35 -0.39 11.65
CA GLU A 13 4.31 0.40 12.33
C GLU A 13 2.99 -0.36 12.52
N GLY A 14 2.95 -1.67 12.25
CA GLY A 14 1.75 -2.48 12.46
C GLY A 14 0.73 -2.41 11.32
N ILE A 15 1.09 -1.86 10.16
CA ILE A 15 0.17 -1.71 9.02
C ILE A 15 0.11 -3.01 8.22
N PRO A 16 -1.06 -3.62 8.03
CA PRO A 16 -1.21 -4.81 7.21
C PRO A 16 -0.86 -4.52 5.74
N VAL A 17 -0.01 -5.36 5.15
CA VAL A 17 0.38 -5.26 3.74
C VAL A 17 -0.24 -6.41 2.95
N TYR A 18 -0.85 -6.08 1.83
CA TYR A 18 -1.58 -6.99 0.95
C TYR A 18 -1.05 -6.91 -0.48
N ALA A 19 -1.10 -8.04 -1.17
CA ALA A 19 -1.13 -8.09 -2.61
C ALA A 19 -2.59 -8.12 -3.07
N PHE A 20 -2.93 -7.31 -4.06
CA PHE A 20 -4.27 -7.27 -4.64
C PHE A 20 -4.20 -6.83 -6.10
N ARG A 21 -5.25 -7.14 -6.87
CA ARG A 21 -5.45 -6.63 -8.23
C ARG A 21 -6.73 -5.78 -8.26
N TYR A 22 -6.82 -4.83 -9.18
CA TYR A 22 -8.08 -4.14 -9.41
C TYR A 22 -9.01 -5.01 -10.25
N ILE A 23 -10.32 -4.96 -9.97
CA ILE A 23 -11.31 -5.71 -10.76
C ILE A 23 -11.36 -5.27 -12.23
N TRP A 24 -10.93 -4.04 -12.50
CA TRP A 24 -10.87 -3.45 -13.84
C TRP A 24 -9.66 -3.94 -14.64
N GLY A 25 -8.89 -4.90 -14.09
CA GLY A 25 -7.67 -5.43 -14.69
C GLY A 25 -6.42 -4.66 -14.29
N GLY A 26 -5.30 -5.05 -14.90
CA GLY A 26 -3.99 -4.44 -14.70
C GLY A 26 -3.06 -5.23 -13.75
N PRO A 27 -1.90 -4.63 -13.43
CA PRO A 27 -0.83 -5.29 -12.69
C PRO A 27 -1.26 -5.70 -11.27
N MET A 28 -0.49 -6.60 -10.66
CA MET A 28 -0.64 -6.91 -9.25
C MET A 28 -0.09 -5.74 -8.44
N PHE A 29 -0.80 -5.28 -7.42
CA PHE A 29 -0.36 -4.21 -6.54
C PHE A 29 -0.02 -4.76 -5.16
N VAL A 30 1.01 -4.19 -4.53
CA VAL A 30 1.36 -4.42 -3.14
C VAL A 30 1.18 -3.12 -2.37
N GLY A 31 0.34 -3.14 -1.35
CA GLY A 31 -0.01 -1.97 -0.55
C GLY A 31 -0.96 -2.32 0.60
N THR A 32 -1.56 -1.31 1.22
CA THR A 32 -2.51 -1.51 2.34
C THR A 32 -3.97 -1.36 1.92
N MET A 33 -4.88 -1.68 2.82
CA MET A 33 -6.31 -1.42 2.71
C MET A 33 -6.69 -0.21 3.55
N ALA A 34 -7.44 0.71 2.95
CA ALA A 34 -7.87 1.93 3.64
C ALA A 34 -8.79 1.62 4.82
N GLN A 35 -9.60 0.57 4.73
CA GLN A 35 -10.51 0.14 5.79
C GLN A 35 -9.77 -0.28 7.06
N ASP A 36 -8.65 -0.99 6.93
CA ASP A 36 -7.82 -1.39 8.08
C ASP A 36 -7.17 -0.15 8.74
N LEU A 37 -6.80 0.84 7.91
CA LEU A 37 -6.22 2.08 8.41
C LEU A 37 -7.21 2.93 9.19
N LEU A 38 -8.53 2.81 8.98
CA LEU A 38 -9.51 3.56 9.78
C LEU A 38 -9.39 3.27 11.28
N THR A 39 -8.94 2.06 11.66
CA THR A 39 -8.73 1.68 13.06
C THR A 39 -7.27 1.87 13.51
N ILE A 40 -6.30 1.69 12.60
CA ILE A 40 -4.87 1.68 12.95
C ILE A 40 -4.26 3.09 12.86
N ARG A 41 -4.53 3.80 11.76
CA ARG A 41 -4.04 5.16 11.45
C ARG A 41 -5.06 5.94 10.62
N PRO A 42 -6.17 6.39 11.24
CA PRO A 42 -7.23 7.10 10.53
C PRO A 42 -6.72 8.38 9.84
N GLU A 43 -5.68 9.01 10.37
CA GLU A 43 -5.04 10.20 9.80
C GLU A 43 -4.41 9.99 8.42
N ALA A 44 -4.14 8.72 8.05
CA ALA A 44 -3.64 8.31 6.74
C ALA A 44 -4.75 7.95 5.75
N VAL A 45 -6.02 8.00 6.17
CA VAL A 45 -7.18 7.76 5.30
C VAL A 45 -7.78 9.10 4.90
N ILE A 46 -7.99 9.27 3.59
CA ILE A 46 -8.69 10.41 3.02
C ILE A 46 -10.03 9.90 2.51
N GLU A 47 -11.11 10.38 3.11
CA GLU A 47 -12.45 10.15 2.58
C GLU A 47 -12.74 11.18 1.48
N THR A 48 -13.04 10.69 0.30
CA THR A 48 -13.41 11.53 -0.85
C THR A 48 -14.89 11.89 -0.78
N ALA A 49 -15.28 13.02 -1.37
CA ALA A 49 -16.69 13.44 -1.46
C ALA A 49 -17.58 12.42 -2.20
N SER A 50 -16.98 11.49 -2.95
CA SER A 50 -17.66 10.40 -3.65
C SER A 50 -17.88 9.15 -2.80
N GLY A 51 -17.49 9.15 -1.52
CA GLY A 51 -17.65 8.01 -0.60
C GLY A 51 -16.57 6.92 -0.74
N TYR A 52 -15.47 7.21 -1.44
CA TYR A 52 -14.31 6.31 -1.53
C TYR A 52 -13.23 6.70 -0.52
N TYR A 53 -12.60 5.69 0.09
CA TYR A 53 -11.41 5.87 0.89
C TYR A 53 -10.14 5.79 0.05
N MET A 54 -9.29 6.79 0.17
CA MET A 54 -7.94 6.85 -0.38
C MET A 54 -6.92 6.75 0.75
N VAL A 55 -5.75 6.21 0.44
CA VAL A 55 -4.65 6.06 1.40
C VAL A 55 -3.58 7.09 1.10
N ASN A 56 -3.24 7.91 2.09
CA ASN A 56 -2.10 8.80 2.04
C ASN A 56 -0.84 8.04 2.50
N TYR A 57 -0.07 7.55 1.54
CA TYR A 57 1.17 6.79 1.78
C TYR A 57 2.32 7.64 2.36
N ASP A 58 2.26 8.97 2.29
CA ASP A 58 3.30 9.83 2.88
C ASP A 58 3.26 9.82 4.42
N LYS A 59 2.14 9.36 4.99
CA LYS A 59 1.96 9.19 6.43
C LYS A 59 2.24 7.76 6.93
N LEU A 60 2.72 6.89 6.04
CA LEU A 60 2.90 5.47 6.34
C LEU A 60 4.36 5.01 6.12
N ASP A 61 4.77 4.00 6.86
CA ASP A 61 6.04 3.28 6.65
C ASP A 61 5.96 2.23 5.53
N ILE A 62 5.03 2.40 4.59
CA ILE A 62 4.87 1.56 3.42
C ILE A 62 4.67 2.41 2.18
N VAL A 63 5.07 1.88 1.02
CA VAL A 63 4.81 2.52 -0.27
C VAL A 63 4.04 1.55 -1.15
N MET A 64 3.21 2.09 -2.04
CA MET A 64 2.52 1.29 -3.04
C MET A 64 3.50 0.88 -4.15
N ILE A 65 3.52 -0.40 -4.48
CA ILE A 65 4.33 -0.95 -5.58
C ILE A 65 3.41 -1.69 -6.55
N SER A 66 3.60 -1.46 -7.85
CA SER A 66 3.02 -2.28 -8.92
C SER A 66 4.00 -3.35 -9.37
N LEU A 67 3.49 -4.55 -9.62
CA LEU A 67 4.22 -5.70 -10.12
C LEU A 67 3.64 -6.11 -11.47
N PRO A 68 4.48 -6.49 -12.45
CA PRO A 68 4.00 -7.00 -13.74
C PRO A 68 3.10 -8.24 -13.55
N GLU A 69 2.20 -8.48 -14.51
CA GLU A 69 1.02 -9.34 -14.32
C GLU A 69 1.30 -10.78 -13.84
N ASP A 70 2.44 -11.37 -14.22
CA ASP A 70 2.82 -12.75 -13.94
C ASP A 70 3.80 -12.88 -12.77
N VAL A 71 3.36 -12.50 -11.56
CA VAL A 71 4.20 -12.59 -10.36
C VAL A 71 3.92 -13.81 -9.50
N SER A 72 4.97 -14.62 -9.30
CA SER A 72 4.98 -15.68 -8.30
C SER A 72 4.80 -15.14 -6.87
N PRO A 73 4.21 -15.92 -5.94
CA PRO A 73 4.04 -15.51 -4.53
C PRO A 73 5.34 -15.07 -3.82
N LEU A 74 6.49 -15.60 -4.24
CA LEU A 74 7.81 -15.21 -3.73
C LEU A 74 8.17 -13.76 -4.10
N MET A 75 7.84 -13.34 -5.34
CA MET A 75 8.04 -11.97 -5.81
C MET A 75 7.13 -10.99 -5.06
N ALA A 76 5.91 -11.39 -4.72
CA ALA A 76 5.03 -10.57 -3.89
C ALA A 76 5.63 -10.32 -2.48
N LYS A 77 6.24 -11.34 -1.85
CA LYS A 77 6.96 -11.15 -0.58
C LYS A 77 8.20 -10.27 -0.72
N ALA A 78 8.95 -10.43 -1.82
CA ALA A 78 10.09 -9.55 -2.12
C ALA A 78 9.64 -8.09 -2.31
N ALA A 79 8.49 -7.87 -2.96
CA ALA A 79 7.89 -6.55 -3.12
C ALA A 79 7.44 -5.94 -1.78
N MET A 80 6.94 -6.73 -0.82
CA MET A 80 6.68 -6.24 0.54
C MET A 80 7.96 -5.77 1.24
N ALA A 81 9.06 -6.53 1.12
CA ALA A 81 10.35 -6.13 1.67
C ALA A 81 10.88 -4.84 1.03
N LEU A 82 10.65 -4.67 -0.28
CA LEU A 82 10.99 -3.43 -0.99
C LEU A 82 10.08 -2.26 -0.56
N ALA A 83 8.78 -2.51 -0.39
CA ALA A 83 7.80 -1.49 -0.01
C ALA A 83 8.10 -0.88 1.36
N THR A 84 8.40 -1.73 2.34
CA THR A 84 8.78 -1.29 3.70
C THR A 84 10.17 -0.61 3.72
N ARG A 85 11.13 -1.11 2.92
CA ARG A 85 12.46 -0.50 2.82
C ARG A 85 12.43 0.86 2.14
N ALA A 86 11.66 1.01 1.06
CA ALA A 86 11.55 2.26 0.31
C ALA A 86 10.87 3.37 1.13
N ALA A 87 9.89 3.02 1.97
CA ALA A 87 9.28 3.97 2.90
C ALA A 87 10.29 4.49 3.94
N ARG A 88 11.13 3.60 4.48
CA ARG A 88 12.17 3.96 5.46
C ARG A 88 13.26 4.86 4.90
N VAL A 89 13.51 4.80 3.59
CA VAL A 89 14.43 5.72 2.91
C VAL A 89 13.77 7.09 2.73
N ARG A 90 12.47 7.14 2.38
CA ARG A 90 11.69 8.39 2.30
C ARG A 90 11.52 9.10 3.65
N SER A 91 11.38 8.38 4.76
CA SER A 91 11.32 9.04 6.09
C SER A 91 12.62 9.71 6.52
N ARG A 92 13.73 9.50 5.78
CA ARG A 92 15.01 10.21 5.94
C ARG A 92 15.30 11.26 4.86
N GLY A 93 14.45 11.43 3.85
CA GLY A 93 14.66 12.43 2.81
C GLY A 93 13.43 12.66 1.94
N SER A 94 13.13 13.94 1.70
CA SER A 94 12.02 14.51 0.90
C SER A 94 10.64 14.40 1.58
N ALA A 95 9.93 15.46 1.99
CA ALA A 95 9.76 16.79 1.39
C ALA A 95 9.62 16.71 -0.13
N GLN A 96 8.40 16.44 -0.60
CA GLN A 96 8.02 16.74 -1.97
C GLN A 96 6.67 17.50 -1.97
N PRO A 97 6.61 18.65 -2.63
CA PRO A 97 5.40 19.45 -2.75
C PRO A 97 4.53 18.89 -3.88
N ALA A 98 3.21 18.98 -3.73
CA ALA A 98 2.28 18.84 -4.84
C ALA A 98 1.43 20.10 -4.92
N MET A 99 1.49 20.69 -6.12
CA MET A 99 0.92 21.94 -6.62
C MET A 99 -0.59 21.85 -6.82
#